data_AF-A0A455U129-F1
#
_entry.id   AF-A0A455U129-F1
#
_cell.length_a   1.000
_cell.length_b   1.000
_cell.length_c   1.000
_cell.angle_alpha   90.00
_cell.angle_beta   90.00
_cell.angle_gamma   90.00
#
_symmetry.space_group_name_H-M   'P 1'
#
loop_
_entity.id
_entity.type
_entity.pdbx_description
1 polymer ?
#
loop_
_entity_poly.entity_id
_entity_poly.type
_entity_poly.pdbx_seq_one_letter_code
_entity_poly.pdbx_strand_id
1 'polypeptide(L)' 'MRISTVTMFEQSTASMNRQQSDLMKVSQQIASGRRVVNPSDDPQAASRAVGVDQAKAVTEQYSDARVSARNSLHRQKAF' A
#
# COMPACT_ATOMS: atom_id res chain seq x y z
N MET A 1 -22.48 -40.01 19.08
CA MET A 1 -21.38 -39.12 18.60
C MET A 1 -21.08 -39.35 17.12
N ARG A 2 -21.96 -38.90 16.21
CA ARG A 2 -21.72 -38.86 14.75
C ARG A 2 -21.57 -37.44 14.20
N ILE A 3 -22.10 -36.46 14.93
CA ILE A 3 -22.09 -35.03 14.56
C ILE A 3 -20.71 -34.43 14.80
N SER A 4 -20.04 -34.79 15.90
CA SER A 4 -18.73 -34.26 16.32
C SER A 4 -17.62 -34.47 15.27
N THR A 5 -17.61 -35.62 14.60
CA THR A 5 -16.59 -35.96 13.58
C THR A 5 -16.79 -35.16 12.28
N VAL A 6 -18.05 -34.93 11.88
CA VAL A 6 -18.37 -34.11 10.70
C VAL A 6 -18.00 -32.65 10.97
N THR A 7 -18.35 -32.11 12.14
CA THR A 7 -17.97 -30.75 12.52
C THR A 7 -16.45 -30.56 12.65
N MET A 8 -15.71 -31.57 13.11
CA MET A 8 -14.24 -31.51 13.15
C MET A 8 -13.63 -31.53 11.74
N PHE A 9 -14.18 -32.33 10.83
CA PHE A 9 -13.75 -32.37 9.44
C PHE A 9 -14.04 -31.03 8.73
N GLU A 10 -15.23 -30.46 8.93
CA GLU A 10 -15.60 -29.12 8.43
C GLU A 10 -14.72 -28.01 9.00
N GLN A 11 -14.39 -28.06 10.29
CA GLN A 11 -13.46 -27.10 10.89
C GLN A 11 -12.05 -27.25 10.32
N SER A 12 -11.61 -28.48 10.06
CA SER A 12 -10.31 -28.78 9.47
C SER A 12 -10.23 -28.29 8.02
N THR A 13 -11.25 -28.55 7.20
CA THR A 13 -11.31 -28.07 5.82
C THR A 13 -11.45 -26.55 5.75
N ALA A 14 -12.24 -25.94 6.62
CA ALA A 14 -12.31 -24.48 6.74
C ALA A 14 -10.95 -23.88 7.16
N SER A 15 -10.20 -24.54 8.04
CA SER A 15 -8.86 -24.13 8.42
C SER A 15 -7.86 -24.27 7.27
N MET A 16 -7.92 -25.35 6.50
CA MET A 16 -7.07 -25.53 5.30
C MET A 16 -7.36 -24.48 4.24
N ASN A 17 -8.65 -24.18 3.98
CA ASN A 17 -9.04 -23.12 3.04
C ASN A 17 -8.54 -21.74 3.49
N ARG A 18 -8.57 -21.46 4.80
CA ARG A 18 -7.96 -20.23 5.36
C ARG A 18 -6.46 -20.19 5.12
N GLN A 19 -5.73 -21.27 5.43
CA GLN A 19 -4.28 -21.34 5.19
C GLN A 19 -3.92 -21.19 3.70
N GLN A 20 -4.70 -21.77 2.80
CA GLN A 20 -4.53 -21.62 1.35
C GLN A 20 -4.71 -20.15 0.92
N SER A 21 -5.73 -19.49 1.47
CA SER A 21 -6.01 -18.07 1.19
C SER A 21 -4.90 -17.15 1.72
N ASP A 22 -4.39 -17.44 2.92
CA ASP A 22 -3.29 -16.69 3.52
C ASP A 22 -1.99 -16.85 2.72
N LEU A 23 -1.70 -18.06 2.23
CA LEU A 23 -0.57 -18.29 1.32
C LEU A 23 -0.70 -17.50 0.02
N MET A 24 -1.89 -17.41 -0.56
CA MET A 24 -2.11 -16.60 -1.76
C MET A 24 -1.88 -15.11 -1.48
N LYS A 25 -2.34 -14.59 -0.33
CA LYS A 25 -2.08 -13.21 0.09
C LYS A 25 -0.59 -12.93 0.30
N VAL A 26 0.11 -13.84 0.97
CA VAL A 26 1.57 -13.72 1.18
C VAL A 26 2.31 -13.75 -0.17
N SER A 27 1.91 -14.62 -1.09
CA SER A 27 2.47 -14.66 -2.44
C SER A 27 2.25 -13.33 -3.19
N GLN A 28 1.08 -12.72 -3.07
CA GLN A 28 0.80 -11.38 -3.63
C GLN A 28 1.64 -10.27 -2.96
N GLN A 29 1.85 -10.33 -1.64
CA GLN A 29 2.72 -9.40 -0.93
C GLN A 29 4.18 -9.52 -1.38
N ILE A 30 4.67 -10.75 -1.59
CA ILE A 30 6.02 -11.01 -2.11
C ILE A 30 6.14 -10.49 -3.55
N ALA A 31 5.17 -10.79 -4.42
CA ALA A 31 5.21 -10.36 -5.82
C ALA A 31 5.13 -8.83 -5.99
N SER A 32 4.34 -8.15 -5.15
CA SER A 32 4.21 -6.68 -5.18
C SER A 32 5.35 -5.95 -4.45
N GLY A 33 6.14 -6.67 -3.64
CA GLY A 33 7.16 -6.11 -2.76
C GLY A 33 6.61 -5.17 -1.67
N ARG A 34 5.30 -5.10 -1.50
CA ARG A 34 4.62 -4.20 -0.55
C ARG A 34 3.87 -5.03 0.49
N ARG A 35 4.10 -4.71 1.76
CA ARG A 35 3.41 -5.35 2.91
C ARG A 35 1.88 -5.17 2.84
N VAL A 36 1.44 -4.05 2.28
CA VAL A 36 0.02 -3.71 2.08
C VAL A 36 -0.19 -3.62 0.58
N VAL A 37 -0.85 -4.63 0.01
CA VAL A 37 -1.13 -4.71 -1.44
C VAL A 37 -2.41 -3.96 -1.75
N ASN A 38 -3.43 -4.13 -0.91
CA ASN A 38 -4.71 -3.45 -1.04
C ASN A 38 -4.91 -2.43 0.08
N PRO A 39 -5.46 -1.24 -0.20
CA PRO A 39 -5.90 -0.29 0.83
C PRO A 39 -6.88 -0.91 1.84
N SER A 40 -7.60 -1.95 1.42
CA SER A 40 -8.53 -2.73 2.24
C SER A 40 -7.85 -3.60 3.30
N ASP A 41 -6.57 -3.97 3.13
CA ASP A 41 -5.83 -4.79 4.10
C ASP A 41 -5.42 -3.99 5.34
N ASP A 42 -5.22 -2.67 5.19
CA ASP A 42 -4.90 -1.76 6.29
C ASP A 42 -5.37 -0.32 5.94
N PRO A 43 -6.63 0.03 6.22
CA PRO A 43 -7.18 1.36 5.92
C PRO A 43 -6.50 2.49 6.72
N GLN A 44 -5.91 2.17 7.87
CA GLN A 44 -5.17 3.13 8.71
C GLN A 44 -3.77 3.42 8.15
N ALA A 45 -3.09 2.42 7.59
CA ALA A 45 -1.85 2.64 6.84
C ALA A 45 -2.12 3.34 5.51
N ALA A 46 -3.20 2.97 4.80
CA ALA A 46 -3.56 3.59 3.53
C ALA A 46 -3.88 5.09 3.68
N SER A 47 -4.67 5.47 4.69
CA SER A 47 -4.97 6.89 4.97
C SER A 47 -3.72 7.71 5.32
N ARG A 48 -2.79 7.14 6.11
CA ARG A 48 -1.49 7.77 6.38
C ARG A 48 -0.62 7.89 5.13
N ALA A 49 -0.61 6.87 4.27
CA ALA A 49 0.12 6.90 3.00
C ALA A 49 -0.42 8.01 2.08
N VAL A 50 -1.74 8.17 1.96
CA VAL A 50 -2.36 9.26 1.19
C VAL A 50 -1.93 10.64 1.71
N GLY A 51 -1.90 10.83 3.03
CA GLY A 51 -1.43 12.09 3.63
C GLY A 51 0.04 12.38 3.32
N VAL A 52 0.90 11.34 3.36
CA VAL A 52 2.31 11.45 3.00
C VAL A 52 2.49 11.75 1.51
N ASP A 53 1.75 11.08 0.63
CA ASP A 53 1.78 11.32 -0.82
C ASP A 53 1.34 12.75 -1.15
N GLN A 54 0.30 13.25 -0.48
CA GLN A 54 -0.14 14.63 -0.66
C GLN A 54 0.92 15.64 -0.21
N ALA A 55 1.54 15.41 0.96
CA ALA A 55 2.63 16.26 1.45
C ALA A 55 3.85 16.25 0.50
N LYS A 56 4.15 15.09 -0.09
CA LYS A 56 5.22 14.94 -1.08
C LYS A 56 4.90 15.72 -2.37
N ALA A 57 3.68 15.62 -2.89
CA ALA A 57 3.25 16.35 -4.08
C ALA A 57 3.36 17.88 -3.90
N VAL A 58 2.95 18.40 -2.73
CA VAL A 58 3.11 19.82 -2.39
C VAL A 58 4.59 20.21 -2.32
N THR A 59 5.44 19.35 -1.78
CA THR A 59 6.89 19.58 -1.70
C THR A 59 7.54 19.61 -3.09
N GLU A 60 7.13 18.73 -3.99
CA GLU A 60 7.55 18.72 -5.39
C GLU A 60 7.14 20.01 -6.10
N GLN A 61 5.89 20.46 -5.92
CA GLN A 61 5.41 21.73 -6.48
C GLN A 61 6.25 22.93 -5.99
N TYR A 62 6.60 22.98 -4.70
CA TYR A 62 7.50 24.01 -4.19
C TYR A 62 8.92 23.88 -4.77
N SER A 63 9.39 22.68 -5.06
CA SER A 63 10.68 22.46 -5.72
C SER A 63 10.70 23.03 -7.13
N ASP A 64 9.67 22.73 -7.92
CA ASP A 64 9.54 23.21 -9.28
C ASP A 64 9.41 24.74 -9.33
N ALA A 65 8.64 25.31 -8.39
CA ALA A 65 8.53 26.76 -8.24
C ALA A 65 9.91 27.41 -7.95
N ARG A 66 10.73 26.80 -7.08
CA ARG A 66 12.10 27.29 -6.82
C ARG A 66 13.00 27.21 -8.05
N VAL A 67 12.90 26.13 -8.83
CA VAL A 67 13.68 25.98 -10.07
C VAL A 67 13.26 27.03 -11.10
N SER A 68 11.96 27.22 -11.30
CA SER A 68 11.42 28.24 -12.21
C SER A 68 11.87 29.65 -11.81
N ALA A 69 11.82 29.99 -10.53
CA ALA A 69 12.27 31.28 -10.01
C ALA A 69 13.80 31.48 -10.18
N ARG A 70 14.61 30.43 -9.99
CA ARG A 70 16.05 30.51 -10.28
C ARG A 70 16.30 30.75 -11.77
N ASN A 71 15.56 30.08 -12.64
CA ASN A 71 15.70 30.24 -14.09
C ASN A 71 15.30 31.65 -14.54
N SER A 72 14.24 32.24 -13.97
CA SER A 72 13.86 33.62 -14.27
C SER A 72 14.92 34.63 -13.80
N LEU A 73 15.47 34.45 -12.59
CA LEU A 73 16.57 35.28 -12.07
C LEU A 73 17.83 35.18 -12.93
N HIS A 74 18.20 33.98 -13.36
CA HIS A 74 19.36 33.79 -14.23
C HIS A 74 19.19 34.51 -15.57
N ARG A 75 18.00 34.42 -16.18
CA ARG A 75 17.67 35.17 -17.41
C ARG A 75 17.74 36.68 -17.19
N GLN A 76 17.30 37.18 -16.03
CA GLN A 76 17.36 38.60 -15.71
C GLN A 76 18.78 39.13 -15.56
N LYS A 77 19.72 38.31 -15.06
CA LYS A 77 21.14 38.67 -14.91
C LYS A 77 21.95 38.58 -16.21
N ALA A 78 21.40 37.96 -17.25
CA ALA A 78 22.04 37.82 -18.55
C ALA A 78 21.80 39.01 -19.49
N PHE A 79 20.99 39.98 -19.06
CA PHE A 79 20.83 41.31 -19.65
C PHE A 79 21.53 42.35 -18.78
#